data_AF-A0A7Y7BDA9-F1
#
_entry.id   AF-A0A7Y7BDA9-F1
#
_cell.length_a   1.000
_cell.length_b   1.000
_cell.length_c   1.000
_cell.angle_alpha   90.00
_cell.angle_beta   90.00
_cell.angle_gamma   90.00
#
_symmetry.space_group_name_H-M   'P 1'
#
loop_
_entity.id
_entity.type
_entity.pdbx_description
1 polymer ?
#
loop_
_entity_poly.entity_id
_entity_poly.type
_entity_poly.pdbx_seq_one_letter_code
_entity_poly.pdbx_strand_id
1 'polypeptide(L)'
;MKYSKVIFLSLLSVISFSLLRAQDVGAPTRVSQSRTTSANIGKADITIKYHSPSVNGRKIFGGLIPFDFVVDGKEFPWRAGSNERTLITFSHDVKVEGKALKAGEYGFVVLVSEKEWTLIFSSGKTWGAFNYDKANDVFRIPVKTQQVPFQEWLSYEFTNPESESVDIVLRWENTAVSFQVETDALSNLLADLEAKENKSATEYQELAKRTLEQNPNAKDKALQYLETSKSMLDKEEEGQNRTYYTLKYMFQKGELLKKMNRIKEGDALIAEALQNTTGFPIYYYALDKYMNEGKQKEGLSLLLNDLKVHPNNYPTYLALGEICQKEGDQKSAVDHFKRAYELNLEQNSMGANYARYLYLQNKLMLERGY
;
A
#
# COMPACT_ATOMS: atom_id res chain seq x y z
N MET A 1 -13.56 91.96 -15.89
CA MET A 1 -13.32 91.74 -17.33
C MET A 1 -11.91 91.15 -17.48
N LYS A 2 -11.81 90.07 -18.27
CA LYS A 2 -10.61 89.29 -18.66
C LYS A 2 -10.14 88.17 -17.73
N TYR A 3 -10.09 86.99 -18.34
CA TYR A 3 -9.79 85.65 -17.89
C TYR A 3 -8.28 85.35 -17.92
N SER A 4 -7.81 84.43 -17.07
CA SER A 4 -6.97 83.27 -17.45
C SER A 4 -6.74 82.40 -16.19
N LYS A 5 -7.43 81.27 -16.00
CA LYS A 5 -6.97 79.91 -16.37
C LYS A 5 -5.50 79.64 -16.04
N VAL A 6 -5.23 78.75 -15.07
CA VAL A 6 -4.41 77.51 -15.13
C VAL A 6 -4.56 76.80 -13.76
N ILE A 7 -5.48 75.82 -13.66
CA ILE A 7 -5.24 74.36 -13.58
C ILE A 7 -4.78 73.88 -12.18
N PHE A 8 -5.77 73.52 -11.38
CA PHE A 8 -5.98 72.23 -10.71
C PHE A 8 -4.74 71.35 -10.44
N LEU A 9 -4.32 71.25 -9.17
CA LEU A 9 -3.65 70.05 -8.64
C LEU A 9 -4.16 69.76 -7.22
N SER A 10 -5.12 68.84 -7.17
CA SER A 10 -5.45 67.90 -6.08
C SER A 10 -5.41 68.39 -4.62
N LEU A 11 -6.57 68.85 -4.15
CA LEU A 11 -7.04 68.62 -2.78
C LEU A 11 -8.00 67.42 -2.87
N LEU A 12 -7.69 66.24 -2.31
CA LEU A 12 -8.71 65.29 -1.81
C LEU A 12 -8.12 64.09 -1.05
N SER A 13 -8.77 63.81 0.09
CA SER A 13 -8.82 62.59 0.90
C SER A 13 -7.60 62.22 1.75
N VAL A 14 -7.43 62.99 2.83
CA VAL A 14 -7.38 62.34 4.15
C VAL A 14 -8.80 61.83 4.45
N ILE A 15 -8.87 60.59 4.96
CA ILE A 15 -9.96 59.96 5.73
C ILE A 15 -10.36 58.58 5.16
N SER A 16 -10.14 57.59 6.03
CA SER A 16 -10.80 56.29 6.14
C SER A 16 -10.26 55.14 5.28
N PHE A 17 -9.49 54.25 5.93
CA PHE A 17 -9.91 52.84 6.12
C PHE A 17 -9.05 52.17 7.21
N SER A 18 -9.10 52.68 8.44
CA SER A 18 -8.79 51.88 9.64
C SER A 18 -10.04 51.06 10.01
N LEU A 19 -10.38 50.10 9.16
CA LEU A 19 -11.35 49.05 9.48
C LEU A 19 -10.62 47.71 9.53
N LEU A 20 -10.42 47.26 10.76
CA LEU A 20 -10.59 45.87 11.17
C LEU A 20 -9.70 44.85 10.46
N ARG A 21 -8.41 44.87 10.77
CA ARG A 21 -7.71 43.61 11.09
C ARG A 21 -8.00 43.29 12.55
N ALA A 22 -9.25 42.93 12.85
CA ALA A 22 -9.49 42.06 13.99
C ALA A 22 -8.83 40.73 13.63
N GLN A 23 -7.53 40.62 13.91
CA GLN A 23 -6.89 39.33 14.02
C GLN A 23 -7.63 38.62 15.15
N ASP A 24 -8.08 37.41 14.85
CA ASP A 24 -8.70 36.48 15.78
C ASP A 24 -7.65 36.07 16.82
N VAL A 25 -7.37 36.99 17.77
CA VAL A 25 -6.42 36.79 18.86
C VAL A 25 -7.15 35.98 19.93
N GLY A 26 -6.96 34.66 19.88
CA GLY A 26 -7.08 33.80 21.05
C GLY A 26 -8.45 33.18 21.27
N ALA A 27 -8.76 32.12 20.51
CA ALA A 27 -9.47 31.01 21.15
C ALA A 27 -8.62 30.52 22.34
N PRO A 28 -9.19 30.32 23.53
CA PRO A 28 -8.43 29.83 24.68
C PRO A 28 -7.72 28.52 24.30
N THR A 29 -6.46 28.37 24.73
CA THR A 29 -5.70 27.13 24.56
C THR A 29 -6.49 25.98 25.15
N ARG A 30 -7.02 25.10 24.29
CA ARG A 30 -7.77 23.93 24.74
C ARG A 30 -6.79 22.96 25.39
N VAL A 31 -7.04 22.60 26.66
CA VAL A 31 -6.21 21.63 27.40
C VAL A 31 -6.21 20.26 26.72
N SER A 32 -7.34 19.86 26.11
CA SER A 32 -7.43 18.63 25.33
C SER A 32 -7.13 18.87 23.85
N GLN A 33 -5.93 18.47 23.45
CA GLN A 33 -5.43 18.63 22.08
C GLN A 33 -6.11 17.63 21.13
N SER A 34 -6.40 18.08 19.92
CA SER A 34 -6.76 17.18 18.81
C SER A 34 -5.53 16.36 18.42
N ARG A 35 -5.72 15.07 18.18
CA ARG A 35 -4.69 14.12 17.77
C ARG A 35 -5.21 13.25 16.62
N THR A 36 -4.28 12.90 15.74
CA THR A 36 -4.51 11.94 14.67
C THR A 36 -3.41 10.89 14.73
N THR A 37 -3.79 9.61 14.67
CA THR A 37 -2.85 8.50 14.46
C THR A 37 -3.31 7.71 13.24
N SER A 38 -2.35 7.21 12.46
CA SER A 38 -2.64 6.46 11.23
C SER A 38 -1.64 5.33 11.02
N ALA A 39 -2.09 4.26 10.37
CA ALA A 39 -1.27 3.15 9.90
C ALA A 39 -1.75 2.66 8.54
N ASN A 40 -0.83 2.17 7.69
CA ASN A 40 -1.16 1.47 6.45
C ASN A 40 -0.85 -0.02 6.64
N ILE A 41 -1.87 -0.88 6.53
CA ILE A 41 -1.79 -2.33 6.78
C ILE A 41 -2.46 -3.07 5.63
N GLY A 42 -1.74 -3.96 4.94
CA GLY A 42 -2.28 -4.70 3.78
C GLY A 42 -3.00 -3.81 2.77
N LYS A 43 -2.36 -2.70 2.37
CA LYS A 43 -2.92 -1.67 1.45
C LYS A 43 -4.13 -0.88 1.96
N ALA A 44 -4.55 -1.07 3.22
CA ALA A 44 -5.57 -0.23 3.83
C ALA A 44 -4.97 0.80 4.78
N ASP A 45 -5.25 2.08 4.55
CA ASP A 45 -5.09 3.14 5.54
C ASP A 45 -6.19 3.06 6.61
N ILE A 46 -5.75 3.08 7.87
CA ILE A 46 -6.56 3.24 9.07
C ILE A 46 -6.20 4.56 9.72
N THR A 47 -7.17 5.42 10.01
CA THR A 47 -6.94 6.72 10.64
C THR A 47 -7.89 6.93 11.81
N ILE A 48 -7.34 7.31 12.97
CA ILE A 48 -8.10 7.64 14.18
C ILE A 48 -7.90 9.12 14.49
N LYS A 49 -8.98 9.91 14.44
CA LYS A 49 -9.01 11.31 14.84
C LYS A 49 -9.75 11.44 16.17
N TYR A 50 -9.10 12.02 17.17
CA TYR A 50 -9.65 12.10 18.52
C TYR A 50 -9.14 13.36 19.23
N HIS A 51 -9.73 13.68 20.38
CA HIS A 51 -9.13 14.63 21.32
C HIS A 51 -8.64 13.87 22.54
N SER A 52 -7.43 14.19 22.97
CA SER A 52 -6.74 13.54 24.09
C SER A 52 -6.95 14.33 25.39
N PRO A 53 -7.93 13.95 26.25
CA PRO A 53 -8.06 14.55 27.58
C PRO A 53 -7.00 14.02 28.54
N SER A 54 -6.68 14.83 29.56
CA SER A 54 -5.86 14.43 30.70
C SER A 54 -6.70 13.85 31.84
N VAL A 55 -6.13 12.97 32.66
CA VAL A 55 -6.75 12.47 33.90
C VAL A 55 -6.99 13.64 34.86
N ASN A 56 -5.96 14.46 35.07
CA ASN A 56 -5.97 15.66 35.91
C ASN A 56 -6.49 15.39 37.33
N GLY A 57 -6.00 14.30 37.96
CA GLY A 57 -6.35 13.91 39.33
C GLY A 57 -7.80 13.42 39.53
N ARG A 58 -8.58 13.23 38.46
CA ARG A 58 -9.96 12.73 38.53
C ARG A 58 -10.00 11.22 38.35
N LYS A 59 -10.94 10.55 39.00
CA LYS A 59 -11.30 9.17 38.66
C LYS A 59 -12.01 9.15 37.31
N ILE A 60 -11.41 8.51 36.30
CA ILE A 60 -11.97 8.52 34.94
C ILE A 60 -13.05 7.46 34.80
N PHE A 61 -12.70 6.18 34.86
CA PHE A 61 -13.66 5.09 34.67
C PHE A 61 -14.38 4.76 35.99
N GLY A 62 -15.71 4.65 35.94
CA GLY A 62 -16.55 4.56 37.14
C GLY A 62 -16.59 5.86 37.96
N GLY A 63 -16.24 6.98 37.32
CA GLY A 63 -16.26 8.33 37.88
C GLY A 63 -16.78 9.31 36.84
N LEU A 64 -15.86 10.03 36.16
CA LEU A 64 -16.21 10.94 35.07
C LEU A 64 -16.96 10.23 33.92
N ILE A 65 -16.58 8.99 33.62
CA ILE A 65 -17.27 8.10 32.70
C ILE A 65 -17.92 7.00 33.56
N PRO A 66 -19.24 7.04 33.77
CA PRO A 66 -19.93 6.03 34.55
C PRO A 66 -19.85 4.66 33.87
N PHE A 67 -19.79 3.60 34.67
CA PHE A 67 -19.99 2.25 34.16
C PHE A 67 -21.46 2.03 33.85
N ASP A 68 -21.71 1.28 32.78
CA ASP A 68 -23.05 0.83 32.37
C ASP A 68 -24.05 1.98 32.29
N PHE A 69 -23.64 3.11 31.70
CA PHE A 69 -24.43 4.34 31.71
C PHE A 69 -25.69 4.21 30.86
N VAL A 70 -26.76 3.75 31.50
CA VAL A 70 -28.10 3.54 30.93
C VAL A 70 -29.13 4.21 31.82
N VAL A 71 -29.98 5.05 31.23
CA VAL A 71 -31.07 5.74 31.93
C VAL A 71 -32.35 5.52 31.13
N ASP A 72 -33.42 5.06 31.79
CA ASP A 72 -34.72 4.77 31.18
C ASP A 72 -34.64 3.85 29.94
N GLY A 73 -33.74 2.85 29.99
CA GLY A 73 -33.50 1.90 28.89
C GLY A 73 -32.68 2.47 27.72
N LYS A 74 -32.23 3.73 27.79
CA LYS A 74 -31.39 4.37 26.79
C LYS A 74 -29.92 4.35 27.21
N GLU A 75 -29.06 3.88 26.31
CA GLU A 75 -27.60 3.84 26.49
C GLU A 75 -26.97 5.22 26.22
N PHE A 76 -25.96 5.59 27.02
CA PHE A 76 -25.18 6.82 26.88
C PHE A 76 -23.68 6.51 26.75
N PRO A 77 -23.25 5.92 25.63
CA PRO A 77 -21.86 5.52 25.45
C PRO A 77 -20.94 6.75 25.43
N TRP A 78 -19.75 6.58 25.97
CA TRP A 78 -18.72 7.60 25.96
C TRP A 78 -18.18 7.81 24.54
N ARG A 79 -17.95 9.06 24.16
CA ARG A 79 -17.40 9.44 22.84
C ARG A 79 -15.93 9.06 22.60
N ALA A 80 -15.35 8.25 23.49
CA ALA A 80 -14.00 7.71 23.38
C ALA A 80 -12.91 8.78 23.18
N GLY A 81 -13.08 9.93 23.84
CA GLY A 81 -12.27 11.13 23.68
C GLY A 81 -12.89 12.31 24.44
N SER A 82 -12.48 13.52 24.10
CA SER A 82 -13.09 14.77 24.59
C SER A 82 -13.57 15.66 23.44
N ASN A 83 -14.26 16.77 23.74
CA ASN A 83 -14.79 17.69 22.72
C ASN A 83 -15.59 16.97 21.61
N GLU A 84 -15.07 16.92 20.40
CA GLU A 84 -15.60 16.20 19.24
C GLU A 84 -15.59 14.67 19.43
N ARG A 85 -16.49 13.97 18.72
CA ARG A 85 -16.53 12.49 18.76
C ARG A 85 -15.27 11.93 18.08
N THR A 86 -14.70 10.87 18.65
CA THR A 86 -13.62 10.14 17.98
C THR A 86 -14.11 9.54 16.67
N LEU A 87 -13.33 9.68 15.61
CA LEU A 87 -13.61 9.12 14.29
C LEU A 87 -12.55 8.06 13.97
N ILE A 88 -13.00 6.92 13.45
CA ILE A 88 -12.13 5.88 12.89
C ILE A 88 -12.49 5.71 11.42
N THR A 89 -11.51 5.88 10.56
CA THR A 89 -11.66 5.80 9.10
C THR A 89 -10.84 4.63 8.56
N PHE A 90 -11.48 3.81 7.73
CA PHE A 90 -10.88 2.73 6.98
C PHE A 90 -11.01 3.04 5.49
N SER A 91 -9.89 3.07 4.76
CA SER A 91 -9.88 3.27 3.30
C SER A 91 -10.44 2.10 2.51
N HIS A 92 -10.40 0.90 3.09
CA HIS A 92 -10.84 -0.35 2.50
C HIS A 92 -11.72 -1.14 3.48
N ASP A 93 -12.39 -2.17 2.97
CA ASP A 93 -13.09 -3.14 3.82
C ASP A 93 -12.08 -3.83 4.75
N VAL A 94 -12.46 -4.02 6.01
CA VAL A 94 -11.62 -4.64 7.04
C VAL A 94 -12.42 -5.69 7.80
N LYS A 95 -11.75 -6.49 8.62
CA LYS A 95 -12.37 -7.22 9.72
C LYS A 95 -11.92 -6.62 11.03
N VAL A 96 -12.86 -6.43 11.95
CA VAL A 96 -12.58 -5.98 13.31
C VAL A 96 -13.02 -7.09 14.25
N GLU A 97 -12.08 -7.66 15.00
CA GLU A 97 -12.33 -8.88 15.81
C GLU A 97 -12.97 -10.01 14.97
N GLY A 98 -12.44 -10.25 13.77
CA GLY A 98 -12.94 -11.25 12.82
C GLY A 98 -14.27 -10.91 12.13
N LYS A 99 -14.93 -9.79 12.46
CA LYS A 99 -16.22 -9.40 11.86
C LYS A 99 -16.04 -8.35 10.78
N ALA A 100 -16.66 -8.58 9.63
CA ALA A 100 -16.53 -7.68 8.48
C ALA A 100 -17.11 -6.28 8.75
N LEU A 101 -16.34 -5.26 8.38
CA LEU A 101 -16.71 -3.86 8.42
C LEU A 101 -16.34 -3.23 7.07
N LYS A 102 -17.26 -2.48 6.48
CA LYS A 102 -17.02 -1.84 5.18
C LYS A 102 -16.03 -0.68 5.28
N ALA A 103 -15.42 -0.33 4.15
CA ALA A 103 -14.67 0.92 4.02
C ALA A 103 -15.57 2.10 4.41
N GLY A 104 -15.03 3.07 5.13
CA GLY A 104 -15.78 4.24 5.55
C GLY A 104 -15.22 4.94 6.76
N GLU A 105 -15.85 6.05 7.11
CA GLU A 105 -15.57 6.81 8.32
C GLU A 105 -16.70 6.62 9.32
N TYR A 106 -16.35 6.17 10.52
CA TYR A 106 -17.27 5.79 11.57
C TYR A 106 -17.07 6.68 12.80
N GLY A 107 -18.19 7.09 13.40
CA GLY A 107 -18.19 7.62 14.75
C GLY A 107 -17.89 6.50 15.73
N PHE A 108 -16.91 6.70 16.61
CA PHE A 108 -16.50 5.71 17.60
C PHE A 108 -16.97 6.11 18.99
N VAL A 109 -17.78 5.25 19.61
CA VAL A 109 -18.27 5.41 20.97
C VAL A 109 -18.12 4.10 21.74
N VAL A 110 -18.06 4.19 23.06
CA VAL A 110 -17.76 3.04 23.93
C VAL A 110 -18.75 3.01 25.08
N LEU A 111 -19.49 1.89 25.20
CA LEU A 111 -20.20 1.59 26.43
C LEU A 111 -19.20 0.96 27.41
N VAL A 112 -18.85 1.72 28.44
CA VAL A 112 -17.82 1.33 29.42
C VAL A 112 -18.49 0.50 30.51
N SER A 113 -17.93 -0.67 30.81
CA SER A 113 -18.25 -1.47 32.00
C SER A 113 -16.97 -1.78 32.77
N GLU A 114 -17.08 -2.48 33.90
CA GLU A 114 -15.93 -2.72 34.78
C GLU A 114 -14.88 -3.66 34.15
N LYS A 115 -15.32 -4.73 33.47
CA LYS A 115 -14.43 -5.79 32.94
C LYS A 115 -14.44 -5.94 31.43
N GLU A 116 -15.52 -5.50 30.78
CA GLU A 116 -15.73 -5.70 29.35
C GLU A 116 -16.41 -4.46 28.78
N TRP A 117 -15.76 -3.79 27.85
CA TRP A 117 -16.32 -2.63 27.17
C TRP A 117 -16.99 -3.08 25.88
N THR A 118 -18.07 -2.40 25.50
CA THR A 118 -18.64 -2.55 24.16
C THR A 118 -18.16 -1.38 23.30
N LEU A 119 -17.28 -1.66 22.35
CA LEU A 119 -16.88 -0.68 21.33
C LEU A 119 -17.93 -0.65 20.23
N ILE A 120 -18.30 0.55 19.79
CA ILE A 120 -19.42 0.78 18.89
C ILE A 120 -18.94 1.66 17.73
N PHE A 121 -19.06 1.13 16.51
CA PHE A 121 -18.85 1.85 15.27
C PHE A 121 -20.22 2.32 14.75
N SER A 122 -20.39 3.62 14.58
CA SER A 122 -21.65 4.24 14.22
C SER A 122 -21.54 5.00 12.89
N SER A 123 -22.59 4.95 12.07
CA SER A 123 -22.76 5.80 10.89
C SER A 123 -23.06 7.27 11.29
N GLY A 124 -23.50 7.49 12.53
CA GLY A 124 -23.73 8.81 13.10
C GLY A 124 -22.41 9.52 13.41
N LYS A 125 -22.18 10.66 12.75
CA LYS A 125 -20.98 11.50 12.92
C LYS A 125 -21.23 12.76 13.75
N THR A 126 -22.40 12.86 14.39
CA THR A 126 -22.84 14.06 15.11
C THR A 126 -21.99 14.33 16.36
N TRP A 127 -21.91 15.60 16.73
CA TRP A 127 -21.09 16.08 17.85
C TRP A 127 -21.61 15.58 19.21
N GLY A 128 -20.69 15.10 20.06
CA GLY A 128 -20.97 14.65 21.42
C GLY A 128 -21.69 13.30 21.55
N ALA A 129 -21.80 12.80 22.79
CA ALA A 129 -22.54 11.57 23.12
C ALA A 129 -24.04 11.82 23.37
N PHE A 130 -24.45 13.09 23.51
CA PHE A 130 -25.80 13.48 23.91
C PHE A 130 -26.87 13.13 22.86
N ASN A 131 -26.48 13.10 21.59
CA ASN A 131 -27.32 12.70 20.46
C ASN A 131 -27.00 11.29 19.98
N TYR A 132 -26.53 10.41 20.86
CA TYR A 132 -26.37 9.01 20.53
C TYR A 132 -27.73 8.37 20.22
N ASP A 133 -27.77 7.64 19.11
CA ASP A 133 -28.92 6.87 18.65
C ASP A 133 -28.43 5.51 18.18
N LYS A 134 -28.90 4.47 18.89
CA LYS A 134 -28.56 3.07 18.66
C LYS A 134 -28.97 2.57 17.27
N ALA A 135 -29.93 3.23 16.62
CA ALA A 135 -30.31 2.92 15.24
C ALA A 135 -29.18 3.23 14.23
N ASN A 136 -28.21 4.08 14.59
CA ASN A 136 -27.05 4.38 13.76
C ASN A 136 -25.86 3.47 14.04
N ASP A 137 -25.99 2.45 14.89
CA ASP A 137 -24.92 1.50 15.11
C ASP A 137 -24.75 0.63 13.87
N VAL A 138 -23.54 0.67 13.30
CA VAL A 138 -23.16 -0.22 12.21
C VAL A 138 -22.78 -1.57 12.79
N PHE A 139 -22.08 -1.56 13.92
CA PHE A 139 -21.51 -2.77 14.50
C PHE A 139 -20.98 -2.54 15.93
N ARG A 140 -21.02 -3.59 16.77
CA ARG A 140 -20.59 -3.61 18.17
C ARG A 140 -19.65 -4.79 18.48
N ILE A 141 -18.61 -4.55 19.27
CA ILE A 141 -17.70 -5.59 19.79
C ILE A 141 -17.51 -5.50 21.31
N PRO A 142 -17.65 -6.61 22.04
CA PRO A 142 -17.15 -6.70 23.39
C PRO A 142 -15.62 -6.85 23.38
N VAL A 143 -14.94 -6.11 24.24
CA VAL A 143 -13.48 -6.21 24.46
C VAL A 143 -13.18 -6.19 25.94
N LYS A 144 -12.26 -7.03 26.40
CA LYS A 144 -11.88 -7.08 27.81
C LYS A 144 -10.99 -5.91 28.18
N THR A 145 -11.23 -5.33 29.35
CA THR A 145 -10.33 -4.32 29.92
C THR A 145 -9.06 -4.97 30.43
N GLN A 146 -7.97 -4.21 30.37
CA GLN A 146 -6.67 -4.59 30.90
C GLN A 146 -6.19 -3.49 31.84
N GLN A 147 -5.66 -3.89 32.99
CA GLN A 147 -4.95 -2.98 33.88
C GLN A 147 -3.56 -2.70 33.31
N VAL A 148 -3.22 -1.42 33.21
CA VAL A 148 -1.95 -0.95 32.65
C VAL A 148 -1.32 0.11 33.57
N PRO A 149 -0.01 0.38 33.44
CA PRO A 149 0.62 1.50 34.12
C PRO A 149 -0.11 2.81 33.85
N PHE A 150 -0.07 3.71 34.84
CA PHE A 150 -0.79 4.98 34.78
C PHE A 150 -0.40 5.82 33.56
N GLN A 151 -1.40 6.34 32.85
CA GLN A 151 -1.25 7.19 31.69
C GLN A 151 -2.13 8.45 31.81
N GLU A 152 -1.48 9.61 31.90
CA GLU A 152 -2.15 10.89 32.10
C GLU A 152 -3.06 11.26 30.92
N TRP A 153 -2.60 11.06 29.69
CA TRP A 153 -3.28 11.51 28.48
C TRP A 153 -3.85 10.34 27.71
N LEU A 154 -5.11 10.41 27.29
CA LEU A 154 -5.71 9.38 26.45
C LEU A 154 -4.91 9.22 25.15
N SER A 155 -4.60 7.98 24.75
CA SER A 155 -3.97 7.66 23.47
C SER A 155 -4.70 6.55 22.72
N TYR A 156 -4.50 6.55 21.40
CA TYR A 156 -4.74 5.44 20.49
C TYR A 156 -3.43 5.06 19.84
N GLU A 157 -3.10 3.77 19.86
CA GLU A 157 -1.83 3.23 19.37
C GLU A 157 -2.08 2.02 18.47
N PHE A 158 -1.23 1.87 17.46
CA PHE A 158 -1.16 0.66 16.63
C PHE A 158 -0.02 -0.21 17.15
N THR A 159 -0.33 -1.44 17.56
CA THR A 159 0.63 -2.40 18.13
C THR A 159 0.57 -3.74 17.41
N ASN A 160 1.60 -4.57 17.58
CA ASN A 160 1.68 -5.92 16.99
C ASN A 160 1.41 -5.94 15.47
N PRO A 161 2.13 -5.14 14.66
CA PRO A 161 1.91 -5.11 13.22
C PRO A 161 2.35 -6.42 12.57
N GLU A 162 1.46 -7.00 11.78
CA GLU A 162 1.71 -8.13 10.88
C GLU A 162 1.49 -7.67 9.43
N SER A 163 1.64 -8.56 8.45
CA SER A 163 1.49 -8.20 7.02
C SER A 163 0.10 -7.67 6.67
N GLU A 164 -0.95 -8.19 7.31
CA GLU A 164 -2.36 -7.89 7.01
C GLU A 164 -3.20 -7.67 8.29
N SER A 165 -2.56 -7.51 9.45
CA SER A 165 -3.29 -7.21 10.69
C SER A 165 -2.51 -6.29 11.61
N VAL A 166 -3.24 -5.58 12.47
CA VAL A 166 -2.68 -4.74 13.53
C VAL A 166 -3.65 -4.66 14.70
N ASP A 167 -3.14 -4.51 15.91
CA ASP A 167 -3.96 -4.24 17.08
C ASP A 167 -4.09 -2.73 17.29
N ILE A 168 -5.31 -2.26 17.53
CA ILE A 168 -5.59 -0.90 17.95
C ILE A 168 -5.80 -0.91 19.46
N VAL A 169 -5.02 -0.11 20.18
CA VAL A 169 -5.09 -0.01 21.65
C VAL A 169 -5.53 1.38 22.05
N LEU A 170 -6.62 1.46 22.82
CA LEU A 170 -7.03 2.65 23.56
C LEU A 170 -6.46 2.55 24.96
N ARG A 171 -5.68 3.55 25.41
CA ARG A 171 -5.11 3.62 26.76
C ARG A 171 -5.46 4.94 27.45
N TRP A 172 -5.90 4.89 28.70
CA TRP A 172 -6.06 6.08 29.54
C TRP A 172 -6.17 5.72 31.03
N GLU A 173 -5.66 6.56 31.93
CA GLU A 173 -5.58 6.27 33.37
C GLU A 173 -4.82 4.95 33.59
N ASN A 174 -5.43 3.96 34.23
CA ASN A 174 -4.85 2.63 34.45
C ASN A 174 -5.52 1.55 33.60
N THR A 175 -6.32 1.93 32.60
CA THR A 175 -7.12 1.00 31.80
C THR A 175 -6.73 1.06 30.34
N ALA A 176 -6.61 -0.10 29.72
CA ALA A 176 -6.51 -0.25 28.28
C ALA A 176 -7.58 -1.22 27.75
N VAL A 177 -7.99 -1.01 26.51
CA VAL A 177 -8.68 -2.01 25.70
C VAL A 177 -7.98 -2.12 24.36
N SER A 178 -7.96 -3.32 23.80
CA SER A 178 -7.35 -3.60 22.51
C SER A 178 -8.32 -4.37 21.65
N PHE A 179 -8.29 -4.12 20.34
CA PHE A 179 -8.99 -4.91 19.35
C PHE A 179 -8.16 -5.03 18.06
N GLN A 180 -8.24 -6.18 17.42
CA GLN A 180 -7.53 -6.46 16.17
C GLN A 180 -8.32 -5.96 14.97
N VAL A 181 -7.58 -5.40 14.01
CA VAL A 181 -8.06 -5.10 12.66
C VAL A 181 -7.25 -5.91 11.66
N GLU A 182 -7.94 -6.64 10.79
CA GLU A 182 -7.38 -7.42 9.69
C GLU A 182 -7.83 -6.82 8.34
N THR A 183 -6.99 -6.96 7.33
CA THR A 183 -7.23 -6.48 5.97
C THR A 183 -6.99 -7.62 4.96
N ASP A 184 -7.36 -7.40 3.69
CA ASP A 184 -7.08 -8.34 2.60
C ASP A 184 -6.28 -7.59 1.54
N ALA A 185 -4.95 -7.73 1.58
CA ALA A 185 -4.05 -6.95 0.73
C ALA A 185 -4.23 -7.27 -0.75
N LEU A 186 -4.57 -8.52 -1.08
CA LEU A 186 -4.82 -8.92 -2.47
C LEU A 186 -6.11 -8.28 -2.99
N SER A 187 -7.19 -8.37 -2.22
CA SER A 187 -8.48 -7.77 -2.59
C SER A 187 -8.41 -6.24 -2.64
N ASN A 188 -7.68 -5.61 -1.71
CA ASN A 188 -7.47 -4.17 -1.69
C ASN A 188 -6.66 -3.70 -2.90
N LEU A 189 -5.54 -4.39 -3.21
CA LEU A 189 -4.74 -4.10 -4.40
C LEU A 189 -5.57 -4.23 -5.68
N LEU A 190 -6.40 -5.28 -5.78
CA LEU A 190 -7.29 -5.45 -6.92
C LEU A 190 -8.31 -4.31 -7.02
N ALA A 191 -8.94 -3.92 -5.92
CA ALA A 191 -9.90 -2.81 -5.90
C ALA A 191 -9.24 -1.48 -6.32
N ASP A 192 -8.06 -1.17 -5.77
CA ASP A 192 -7.27 0.01 -6.15
C ASP A 192 -6.92 0.00 -7.63
N LEU A 193 -6.38 -1.13 -8.12
CA LEU A 193 -6.01 -1.30 -9.51
C LEU A 193 -7.23 -1.25 -10.43
N GLU A 194 -8.42 -1.69 -10.02
CA GLU A 194 -9.64 -1.62 -10.81
C GLU A 194 -10.23 -0.20 -10.85
N ALA A 195 -10.19 0.52 -9.72
CA ALA A 195 -10.71 1.87 -9.58
C ALA A 195 -9.83 2.92 -10.27
N LYS A 196 -8.52 2.67 -10.39
CA LYS A 196 -7.57 3.62 -10.99
C LYS A 196 -7.96 4.04 -12.42
N GLU A 197 -8.03 5.34 -12.68
CA GLU A 197 -8.16 5.86 -14.05
C GLU A 197 -6.82 5.83 -14.80
N ASN A 198 -6.85 5.76 -16.15
CA ASN A 198 -5.67 5.78 -17.00
C ASN A 198 -4.60 4.71 -16.65
N LYS A 199 -5.05 3.46 -16.45
CA LYS A 199 -4.20 2.30 -16.16
C LYS A 199 -3.18 2.08 -17.28
N SER A 200 -1.94 1.75 -16.93
CA SER A 200 -0.90 1.36 -17.89
C SER A 200 -1.10 -0.07 -18.40
N ALA A 201 -0.40 -0.44 -19.47
CA ALA A 201 -0.38 -1.82 -19.97
C ALA A 201 0.07 -2.82 -18.89
N THR A 202 1.04 -2.43 -18.06
CA THR A 202 1.59 -3.28 -16.99
C THR A 202 0.63 -3.46 -15.82
N GLU A 203 -0.23 -2.46 -15.56
CA GLU A 203 -1.27 -2.56 -14.53
C GLU A 203 -2.40 -3.49 -14.95
N TYR A 204 -2.71 -3.55 -16.25
CA TYR A 204 -3.61 -4.57 -16.78
C TYR A 204 -3.01 -6.00 -16.70
N GLN A 205 -1.70 -6.15 -16.90
CA GLN A 205 -1.02 -7.44 -16.66
C GLN A 205 -1.09 -7.84 -15.18
N GLU A 206 -0.93 -6.87 -14.28
CA GLU A 206 -1.04 -7.11 -12.85
C GLU A 206 -2.48 -7.48 -12.46
N LEU A 207 -3.49 -6.77 -12.98
CA LEU A 207 -4.90 -7.13 -12.80
C LEU A 207 -5.18 -8.57 -13.24
N ALA A 208 -4.66 -9.00 -14.40
CA ALA A 208 -4.81 -10.37 -14.87
C ALA A 208 -4.21 -11.39 -13.90
N LYS A 209 -2.97 -11.14 -13.44
CA LYS A 209 -2.28 -12.00 -12.47
C LYS A 209 -3.05 -12.09 -11.15
N ARG A 210 -3.35 -10.95 -10.53
CA ARG A 210 -4.02 -10.87 -9.23
C ARG A 210 -5.45 -11.40 -9.27
N THR A 211 -6.17 -11.21 -10.36
CA THR A 211 -7.51 -11.79 -10.56
C THR A 211 -7.47 -13.32 -10.51
N LEU A 212 -6.45 -13.94 -11.11
CA LEU A 212 -6.27 -15.40 -11.09
C LEU A 212 -5.78 -15.91 -9.74
N GLU A 213 -4.98 -15.12 -9.02
CA GLU A 213 -4.57 -15.44 -7.63
C GLU A 213 -5.78 -15.44 -6.69
N GLN A 214 -6.67 -14.44 -6.82
CA GLN A 214 -7.90 -14.36 -6.02
C GLN A 214 -8.92 -15.43 -6.40
N ASN A 215 -9.10 -15.68 -7.70
CA ASN A 215 -10.04 -16.68 -8.21
C ASN A 215 -9.49 -17.38 -9.46
N PRO A 216 -8.96 -18.63 -9.33
CA PRO A 216 -8.43 -19.39 -10.45
C PRO A 216 -9.42 -19.68 -11.60
N ASN A 217 -10.73 -19.52 -11.36
CA ASN A 217 -11.78 -19.71 -12.37
C ASN A 217 -12.09 -18.42 -13.15
N ALA A 218 -11.58 -17.25 -12.74
CA ALA A 218 -11.79 -15.97 -13.42
C ALA A 218 -10.93 -15.79 -14.68
N LYS A 219 -10.75 -16.87 -15.45
CA LYS A 219 -9.85 -16.93 -16.62
C LYS A 219 -10.25 -16.00 -17.74
N ASP A 220 -11.55 -15.89 -18.02
CA ASP A 220 -12.04 -15.00 -19.08
C ASP A 220 -11.80 -13.52 -18.76
N LYS A 221 -12.03 -13.12 -17.49
CA LYS A 221 -11.74 -11.77 -17.01
C LYS A 221 -10.25 -11.45 -17.08
N ALA A 222 -9.40 -12.38 -16.64
CA ALA A 222 -7.96 -12.24 -16.74
C ALA A 222 -7.47 -12.14 -18.20
N LEU A 223 -8.07 -12.92 -19.11
CA LEU A 223 -7.75 -12.85 -20.54
C LEU A 223 -8.13 -11.48 -21.10
N GLN A 224 -9.30 -10.94 -20.75
CA GLN A 224 -9.72 -9.60 -21.17
C GLN A 224 -8.73 -8.51 -20.72
N TYR A 225 -8.22 -8.59 -19.49
CA TYR A 225 -7.19 -7.68 -19.02
C TYR A 225 -5.89 -7.79 -19.83
N LEU A 226 -5.45 -9.02 -20.15
CA LEU A 226 -4.28 -9.22 -21.00
C LEU A 226 -4.50 -8.67 -22.42
N GLU A 227 -5.66 -8.86 -23.04
CA GLU A 227 -5.92 -8.26 -24.37
C GLU A 227 -5.90 -6.73 -24.32
N THR A 228 -6.43 -6.15 -23.24
CA THR A 228 -6.37 -4.69 -23.03
C THR A 228 -4.92 -4.22 -22.92
N SER A 229 -4.11 -4.92 -22.11
CA SER A 229 -2.66 -4.67 -22.00
C SER A 229 -1.97 -4.69 -23.37
N LYS A 230 -2.24 -5.71 -24.19
CA LYS A 230 -1.66 -5.84 -25.53
C LYS A 230 -2.00 -4.66 -26.44
N SER A 231 -3.28 -4.26 -26.47
CA SER A 231 -3.71 -3.12 -27.28
C SER A 231 -2.99 -1.82 -26.89
N MET A 232 -2.64 -1.67 -25.61
CA MET A 232 -1.85 -0.53 -25.14
C MET A 232 -0.38 -0.64 -25.56
N LEU A 233 0.26 -1.81 -25.36
CA LEU A 233 1.64 -2.05 -25.80
C LEU A 233 1.82 -1.87 -27.30
N ASP A 234 0.81 -2.15 -28.11
CA ASP A 234 0.85 -1.95 -29.56
C ASP A 234 0.87 -0.49 -30.01
N LYS A 235 0.50 0.43 -29.10
CA LYS A 235 0.55 1.88 -29.34
C LYS A 235 1.82 2.54 -28.80
N GLU A 236 2.57 1.83 -27.97
CA GLU A 236 3.84 2.32 -27.44
C GLU A 236 4.93 2.27 -28.52
N GLU A 237 5.82 3.27 -28.53
CA GLU A 237 6.98 3.28 -29.41
C GLU A 237 7.91 2.08 -29.14
N GLU A 238 8.61 1.63 -30.16
CA GLU A 238 9.56 0.53 -30.04
C GLU A 238 10.71 0.86 -29.08
N GLY A 239 10.98 -0.06 -28.16
CA GLY A 239 12.03 0.10 -27.17
C GLY A 239 12.20 -1.14 -26.28
N GLN A 240 13.29 -1.17 -25.52
CA GLN A 240 13.63 -2.28 -24.61
C GLN A 240 12.54 -2.53 -23.55
N ASN A 241 11.95 -1.45 -23.01
CA ASN A 241 10.86 -1.55 -22.04
C ASN A 241 9.61 -2.20 -22.65
N ARG A 242 9.19 -1.76 -23.85
CA ARG A 242 8.07 -2.37 -24.59
C ARG A 242 8.34 -3.85 -24.88
N THR A 243 9.56 -4.19 -25.27
CA THR A 243 9.97 -5.58 -25.55
C THR A 243 9.82 -6.46 -24.30
N TYR A 244 10.31 -5.99 -23.15
CA TYR A 244 10.16 -6.70 -21.88
C TYR A 244 8.70 -6.91 -21.46
N TYR A 245 7.86 -5.88 -21.54
CA TYR A 245 6.46 -6.00 -21.16
C TYR A 245 5.63 -6.81 -22.16
N THR A 246 6.04 -6.84 -23.43
CA THR A 246 5.44 -7.72 -24.46
C THR A 246 5.79 -9.18 -24.18
N LEU A 247 7.06 -9.48 -23.89
CA LEU A 247 7.50 -10.80 -23.44
C LEU A 247 6.67 -11.28 -22.22
N LYS A 248 6.56 -10.44 -21.19
CA LYS A 248 5.76 -10.75 -19.98
C LYS A 248 4.30 -11.04 -20.32
N TYR A 249 3.67 -10.22 -21.16
CA TYR A 249 2.31 -10.45 -21.66
C TYR A 249 2.18 -11.80 -22.37
N MET A 250 3.07 -12.11 -23.31
CA MET A 250 2.99 -13.34 -24.12
C MET A 250 3.09 -14.58 -23.25
N PHE A 251 3.99 -14.58 -22.26
CA PHE A 251 4.08 -15.66 -21.28
C PHE A 251 2.83 -15.79 -20.40
N GLN A 252 2.33 -14.67 -19.85
CA GLN A 252 1.12 -14.70 -19.02
C GLN A 252 -0.09 -15.20 -19.80
N LYS A 253 -0.29 -14.71 -21.03
CA LYS A 253 -1.38 -15.14 -21.90
C LYS A 253 -1.20 -16.58 -22.35
N GLY A 254 0.01 -17.00 -22.70
CA GLY A 254 0.28 -18.37 -23.13
C GLY A 254 -0.05 -19.39 -22.05
N GLU A 255 0.38 -19.13 -20.82
CA GLU A 255 0.06 -19.97 -19.66
C GLU A 255 -1.43 -19.94 -19.30
N LEU A 256 -2.09 -18.78 -19.44
CA LEU A 256 -3.54 -18.68 -19.25
C LEU A 256 -4.31 -19.50 -20.30
N LEU A 257 -3.94 -19.39 -21.58
CA LEU A 257 -4.54 -20.15 -22.68
C LEU A 257 -4.41 -21.66 -22.43
N LYS A 258 -3.25 -22.11 -21.95
CA LYS A 258 -3.05 -23.52 -21.56
C LYS A 258 -4.00 -23.94 -20.45
N LYS A 259 -4.16 -23.12 -19.40
CA LYS A 259 -5.16 -23.34 -18.32
C LYS A 259 -6.61 -23.30 -18.81
N MET A 260 -6.88 -22.74 -19.99
CA MET A 260 -8.19 -22.71 -20.66
C MET A 260 -8.36 -23.83 -21.70
N ASN A 261 -7.50 -24.86 -21.69
CA ASN A 261 -7.48 -25.96 -22.67
C ASN A 261 -7.14 -25.55 -24.11
N ARG A 262 -6.60 -24.34 -24.33
CA ARG A 262 -6.11 -23.84 -25.63
C ARG A 262 -4.61 -24.05 -25.74
N ILE A 263 -4.17 -25.30 -25.52
CA ILE A 263 -2.76 -25.65 -25.32
C ILE A 263 -1.89 -25.21 -26.51
N LYS A 264 -2.29 -25.56 -27.74
CA LYS A 264 -1.54 -25.24 -28.96
C LYS A 264 -1.32 -23.74 -29.15
N GLU A 265 -2.36 -22.94 -28.88
CA GLU A 265 -2.28 -21.49 -29.00
C GLU A 265 -1.35 -20.90 -27.93
N GLY A 266 -1.44 -21.40 -26.70
CA GLY A 266 -0.58 -20.96 -25.62
C GLY A 266 0.90 -21.31 -25.84
N ASP A 267 1.18 -22.54 -26.29
CA ASP A 267 2.54 -22.97 -26.61
C ASP A 267 3.12 -22.21 -27.82
N ALA A 268 2.32 -21.94 -28.85
CA ALA A 268 2.75 -21.13 -29.99
C ALA A 268 3.14 -19.70 -29.56
N LEU A 269 2.34 -19.09 -28.68
CA LEU A 269 2.61 -17.74 -28.17
C LEU A 269 3.90 -17.70 -27.32
N ILE A 270 4.13 -18.70 -26.47
CA ILE A 270 5.38 -18.78 -25.68
C ILE A 270 6.58 -19.03 -26.59
N ALA A 271 6.45 -19.89 -27.60
CA ALA A 271 7.51 -20.15 -28.57
C ALA A 271 7.87 -18.90 -29.37
N GLU A 272 6.87 -18.14 -29.84
CA GLU A 272 7.07 -16.86 -30.52
C GLU A 272 7.83 -15.86 -29.61
N ALA A 273 7.46 -15.78 -28.34
CA ALA A 273 8.11 -14.90 -27.38
C ALA A 273 9.59 -15.24 -27.19
N LEU A 274 9.90 -16.53 -27.08
CA LEU A 274 11.27 -17.06 -26.94
C LEU A 274 12.10 -16.90 -28.21
N GLN A 275 11.49 -16.98 -29.39
CA GLN A 275 12.19 -16.82 -30.66
C GLN A 275 12.56 -15.36 -30.93
N ASN A 276 11.69 -14.43 -30.56
CA ASN A 276 11.82 -13.02 -30.95
C ASN A 276 12.40 -12.12 -29.84
N THR A 277 12.66 -12.66 -28.65
CA THR A 277 13.17 -11.88 -27.52
C THR A 277 14.50 -12.44 -27.01
N THR A 278 15.48 -11.57 -26.86
CA THR A 278 16.78 -11.89 -26.24
C THR A 278 17.32 -10.67 -25.48
N GLY A 279 18.50 -10.80 -24.88
CA GLY A 279 19.15 -9.73 -24.12
C GLY A 279 18.50 -9.43 -22.76
N PHE A 280 18.47 -8.15 -22.38
CA PHE A 280 18.00 -7.71 -21.07
C PHE A 280 16.54 -8.06 -20.73
N PRO A 281 15.58 -8.06 -21.69
CA PRO A 281 14.23 -8.54 -21.43
C PRO A 281 14.17 -9.96 -20.86
N ILE A 282 14.92 -10.91 -21.44
CA ILE A 282 14.98 -12.30 -20.95
C ILE A 282 15.73 -12.37 -19.61
N TYR A 283 16.83 -11.63 -19.48
CA TYR A 283 17.58 -11.51 -18.22
C TYR A 283 16.65 -11.11 -17.06
N TYR A 284 15.91 -10.00 -17.18
CA TYR A 284 15.04 -9.52 -16.11
C TYR A 284 13.86 -10.48 -15.86
N TYR A 285 13.26 -11.01 -16.92
CA TYR A 285 12.10 -11.89 -16.78
C TYR A 285 12.46 -13.21 -16.09
N ALA A 286 13.60 -13.80 -16.45
CA ALA A 286 14.08 -15.04 -15.84
C ALA A 286 14.52 -14.84 -14.38
N LEU A 287 15.19 -13.72 -14.07
CA LEU A 287 15.57 -13.41 -12.69
C LEU A 287 14.36 -13.12 -11.81
N ASP A 288 13.32 -12.45 -12.30
CA ASP A 288 12.07 -12.26 -11.55
C ASP A 288 11.41 -13.59 -11.20
N LYS A 289 11.32 -14.51 -12.18
CA LYS A 289 10.85 -15.89 -11.96
C LYS A 289 11.67 -16.61 -10.90
N TYR A 290 12.99 -16.50 -10.99
CA TYR A 290 13.91 -17.23 -10.12
C TYR A 290 13.95 -16.66 -8.70
N MET A 291 14.13 -15.35 -8.55
CA MET A 291 14.40 -14.68 -7.29
C MET A 291 13.13 -14.30 -6.52
N ASN A 292 12.05 -13.91 -7.22
CA ASN A 292 10.88 -13.29 -6.60
C ASN A 292 9.64 -14.19 -6.62
N GLU A 293 9.41 -14.94 -7.71
CA GLU A 293 8.19 -15.76 -7.84
C GLU A 293 8.33 -17.19 -7.28
N GLY A 294 9.51 -17.56 -6.76
CA GLY A 294 9.78 -18.94 -6.29
C GLY A 294 9.79 -19.99 -7.42
N LYS A 295 9.88 -19.55 -8.68
CA LYS A 295 9.82 -20.37 -9.90
C LYS A 295 11.21 -20.60 -10.48
N GLN A 296 12.14 -21.04 -9.64
CA GLN A 296 13.57 -21.22 -9.96
C GLN A 296 13.80 -22.08 -11.23
N LYS A 297 13.11 -23.21 -11.34
CA LYS A 297 13.23 -24.11 -12.50
C LYS A 297 12.77 -23.45 -13.80
N GLU A 298 11.71 -22.65 -13.76
CA GLU A 298 11.21 -21.92 -14.92
C GLU A 298 12.22 -20.84 -15.34
N GLY A 299 12.69 -20.02 -14.38
CA GLY A 299 13.69 -18.99 -14.63
C GLY A 299 14.97 -19.53 -15.27
N LEU A 300 15.53 -20.61 -14.71
CA LEU A 300 16.72 -21.26 -15.28
C LEU A 300 16.46 -21.82 -16.68
N SER A 301 15.31 -22.45 -16.89
CA SER A 301 14.95 -23.02 -18.21
C SER A 301 14.85 -21.95 -19.29
N LEU A 302 14.37 -20.75 -18.96
CA LEU A 302 14.31 -19.62 -19.89
C LEU A 302 15.71 -19.19 -20.35
N LEU A 303 16.64 -19.04 -19.41
CA LEU A 303 18.02 -18.67 -19.71
C LEU A 303 18.71 -19.74 -20.56
N LEU A 304 18.54 -21.02 -20.21
CA LEU A 304 19.14 -22.12 -20.96
C LEU A 304 18.56 -22.26 -22.37
N ASN A 305 17.27 -22.00 -22.57
CA ASN A 305 16.69 -21.99 -23.91
C ASN A 305 17.17 -20.79 -24.73
N ASP A 306 17.30 -19.60 -24.11
CA ASP A 306 17.86 -18.44 -24.80
C ASP A 306 19.29 -18.72 -25.28
N LEU A 307 20.15 -19.37 -24.49
CA LEU A 307 21.50 -19.74 -24.94
C LEU A 307 21.53 -20.79 -26.07
N LYS A 308 20.48 -21.60 -26.25
CA LYS A 308 20.42 -22.53 -27.40
C LYS A 308 20.18 -21.78 -28.71
N VAL A 309 19.42 -20.69 -28.67
CA VAL A 309 19.05 -19.89 -29.84
C VAL A 309 20.06 -18.75 -30.06
N HIS A 310 20.52 -18.15 -28.97
CA HIS A 310 21.40 -16.98 -28.90
C HIS A 310 22.64 -17.28 -28.03
N PRO A 311 23.56 -18.17 -28.47
CA PRO A 311 24.70 -18.63 -27.66
C PRO A 311 25.68 -17.54 -27.22
N ASN A 312 25.64 -16.38 -27.87
CA ASN A 312 26.48 -15.21 -27.59
C ASN A 312 25.74 -14.11 -26.82
N ASN A 313 24.56 -14.38 -26.26
CA ASN A 313 23.78 -13.40 -25.51
C ASN A 313 24.38 -13.16 -24.11
N TYR A 314 25.23 -12.15 -23.98
CA TYR A 314 25.94 -11.87 -22.73
C TYR A 314 25.02 -11.60 -21.51
N PRO A 315 23.85 -10.93 -21.62
CA PRO A 315 22.96 -10.73 -20.48
C PRO A 315 22.51 -12.06 -19.88
N THR A 316 22.29 -13.09 -20.69
CA THR A 316 21.90 -14.40 -20.17
C THR A 316 23.00 -15.03 -19.32
N TYR A 317 24.28 -14.86 -19.70
CA TYR A 317 25.40 -15.25 -18.84
C TYR A 317 25.50 -14.41 -17.57
N LEU A 318 25.14 -13.12 -17.61
CA LEU A 318 25.04 -12.32 -16.38
C LEU A 318 23.98 -12.88 -15.42
N ALA A 319 22.78 -13.19 -15.91
CA ALA A 319 21.72 -13.78 -15.09
C ALA A 319 22.13 -15.15 -14.49
N LEU A 320 22.78 -16.01 -15.28
CA LEU A 320 23.29 -17.29 -14.77
C LEU A 320 24.34 -17.08 -13.68
N GLY A 321 25.24 -16.11 -13.85
CA GLY A 321 26.23 -15.75 -12.82
C GLY A 321 25.57 -15.30 -11.52
N GLU A 322 24.55 -14.45 -11.59
CA GLU A 322 23.79 -13.98 -10.41
C GLU A 322 23.01 -15.10 -9.72
N ILE A 323 22.45 -16.03 -10.49
CA ILE A 323 21.82 -17.25 -9.94
C ILE A 323 22.85 -18.08 -9.19
N CYS A 324 24.02 -18.35 -9.79
CA CYS A 324 25.09 -19.10 -9.12
C CYS A 324 25.58 -18.41 -7.83
N GLN A 325 25.71 -17.08 -7.84
CA GLN A 325 26.04 -16.33 -6.62
C GLN A 325 24.98 -16.53 -5.52
N LYS A 326 23.69 -16.47 -5.89
CA LYS A 326 22.58 -16.69 -4.95
C LYS A 326 22.57 -18.10 -4.37
N GLU A 327 22.95 -19.09 -5.15
CA GLU A 327 23.06 -20.49 -4.75
C GLU A 327 24.35 -20.79 -3.96
N GLY A 328 25.30 -19.85 -3.89
CA GLY A 328 26.60 -20.04 -3.27
C GLY A 328 27.62 -20.78 -4.13
N ASP A 329 27.33 -21.03 -5.42
CA ASP A 329 28.28 -21.59 -6.37
C ASP A 329 29.16 -20.48 -6.95
N GLN A 330 30.10 -20.02 -6.13
CA GLN A 330 31.01 -18.92 -6.46
C GLN A 330 31.88 -19.23 -7.68
N LYS A 331 32.23 -20.50 -7.91
CA LYS A 331 33.07 -20.89 -9.05
C LYS A 331 32.32 -20.73 -10.37
N SER A 332 31.11 -21.30 -10.46
CA SER A 332 30.28 -21.17 -11.66
C SER A 332 29.86 -19.71 -11.91
N ALA A 333 29.65 -18.93 -10.85
CA ALA A 333 29.40 -17.49 -10.96
C ALA A 333 30.56 -16.77 -11.67
N VAL A 334 31.81 -17.03 -11.27
CA VAL A 334 33.00 -16.46 -11.91
C VAL A 334 33.07 -16.85 -13.39
N ASP A 335 32.83 -18.11 -13.72
CA ASP A 335 32.90 -18.60 -15.10
C ASP A 335 31.84 -17.93 -15.99
N HIS A 336 30.61 -17.77 -15.49
CA HIS A 336 29.54 -17.09 -16.21
C HIS A 336 29.81 -15.59 -16.39
N PHE A 337 30.23 -14.87 -15.35
CA PHE A 337 30.57 -13.44 -15.48
C PHE A 337 31.76 -13.20 -16.40
N LYS A 338 32.76 -14.09 -16.36
CA LYS A 338 33.89 -14.05 -17.30
C LYS A 338 33.41 -14.19 -18.74
N ARG A 339 32.55 -15.17 -19.01
CA ARG A 339 31.99 -15.38 -20.35
C ARG A 339 31.17 -14.18 -20.82
N ALA A 340 30.36 -13.59 -19.93
CA ALA A 340 29.62 -12.36 -20.23
C ALA A 340 30.56 -11.20 -20.58
N TYR A 341 31.67 -11.04 -19.84
CA TYR A 341 32.66 -10.00 -20.10
C TYR A 341 33.37 -10.19 -21.46
N GLU A 342 33.82 -11.40 -21.78
CA GLU A 342 34.43 -11.73 -23.07
C GLU A 342 33.50 -11.40 -24.24
N LEU A 343 32.23 -11.81 -24.14
CA LEU A 343 31.21 -11.52 -25.17
C LEU A 343 30.95 -10.03 -25.33
N ASN A 344 30.95 -9.25 -24.24
CA ASN A 344 30.80 -7.79 -24.33
C ASN A 344 31.97 -7.14 -25.07
N LEU A 345 33.20 -7.62 -24.86
CA LEU A 345 34.38 -7.12 -25.57
C LEU A 345 34.31 -7.43 -27.06
N GLU A 346 33.93 -8.67 -27.42
CA GLU A 346 33.74 -9.10 -28.80
C GLU A 346 32.68 -8.26 -29.53
N GLN A 347 31.62 -7.85 -28.82
CA GLN A 347 30.49 -7.12 -29.37
C GLN A 347 30.62 -5.59 -29.28
N ASN A 348 31.70 -5.08 -28.68
CA ASN A 348 31.89 -3.65 -28.36
C ASN A 348 30.66 -3.03 -27.65
N SER A 349 30.07 -3.79 -26.72
CA SER A 349 28.84 -3.39 -26.03
C SER A 349 29.13 -2.50 -24.81
N MET A 350 28.24 -1.55 -24.53
CA MET A 350 28.33 -0.63 -23.40
C MET A 350 28.29 -1.35 -22.03
N GLY A 351 27.85 -2.61 -21.99
CA GLY A 351 27.82 -3.48 -20.80
C GLY A 351 29.18 -4.02 -20.34
N ALA A 352 30.26 -3.80 -21.12
CA ALA A 352 31.58 -4.38 -20.84
C ALA A 352 32.13 -4.01 -19.46
N ASN A 353 31.94 -2.76 -19.01
CA ASN A 353 32.43 -2.31 -17.71
C ASN A 353 31.69 -2.98 -16.55
N TYR A 354 30.38 -3.20 -16.70
CA TYR A 354 29.56 -3.86 -15.69
C TYR A 354 29.90 -5.34 -15.58
N ALA A 355 29.96 -6.06 -16.71
CA ALA A 355 30.36 -7.46 -16.73
C ALA A 355 31.78 -7.67 -16.19
N ARG A 356 32.71 -6.75 -16.53
CA ARG A 356 34.08 -6.75 -15.99
C ARG A 356 34.09 -6.60 -14.48
N TYR A 357 33.30 -5.66 -13.94
CA TYR A 357 33.21 -5.42 -12.51
C TYR A 357 32.75 -6.69 -11.78
N LEU A 358 31.64 -7.29 -12.23
CA LEU A 358 31.10 -8.53 -11.64
C LEU A 358 32.11 -9.68 -11.71
N TYR A 359 32.78 -9.86 -12.84
CA TYR A 359 33.82 -10.88 -12.98
C TYR A 359 34.99 -10.67 -12.01
N LEU A 360 35.58 -9.47 -11.97
CA LEU A 360 36.74 -9.20 -11.13
C LEU A 360 36.41 -9.27 -9.64
N GLN A 361 35.24 -8.77 -9.24
CA GLN A 361 34.77 -8.86 -7.86
C GLN A 361 34.62 -10.33 -7.43
N ASN A 362 33.92 -11.14 -8.22
CA ASN A 362 33.66 -12.53 -7.87
C ASN A 362 34.92 -13.40 -7.92
N LYS A 363 35.83 -13.12 -8.86
CA LYS A 363 37.14 -13.77 -8.92
C LYS A 363 37.95 -13.50 -7.66
N LEU A 364 37.98 -12.24 -7.20
CA LEU A 364 38.68 -11.86 -5.98
C LEU A 364 38.08 -12.54 -4.74
N MET A 365 36.75 -12.64 -4.66
CA MET A 365 36.08 -13.35 -3.57
C MET A 365 36.45 -14.84 -3.54
N LEU A 366 36.44 -15.49 -4.71
CA LEU A 366 36.82 -16.89 -4.86
C LEU A 366 38.29 -17.14 -4.47
N GLU A 367 39.21 -16.26 -4.89
CA GLU A 367 40.63 -16.35 -4.55
C GLU A 367 40.90 -16.16 -3.04
N ARG A 368 40.03 -15.44 -2.35
CA ARG A 368 40.13 -15.17 -0.90
C ARG A 368 39.39 -16.18 -0.03
N GLY A 369 38.61 -17.10 -0.62
CA GLY A 369 37.89 -18.14 0.10
C GLY A 369 36.71 -17.64 0.93
N TYR A 370 36.03 -16.59 0.47
CA TYR A 370 34.81 -16.07 1.10
C TYR A 370 33.55 -16.88 0.76
#